data_AF-A0A8T5JEG3-F1
#
_entry.id   AF-A0A8T5JEG3-F1
#
_cell.length_a   1.000
_cell.length_b   1.000
_cell.length_c   1.000
_cell.angle_alpha   90.00
_cell.angle_beta   90.00
_cell.angle_gamma   90.00
#
_symmetry.space_group_name_H-M   'P 1'
#
loop_
_entity.id
_entity.type
_entity.pdbx_description
1 polymer ?
#
loop_
_entity_poly.entity_id
_entity_poly.type
_entity_poly.pdbx_seq_one_letter_code
_entity_poly.pdbx_strand_id
1 'polypeptide(L)'
;MSILYAIIQSPIKTEKKKTTIEPETVLQPESAQATDPEPENTLKPTPDEAPTASTTSSYKIIEIEGIGSIYTAKLNNFGIYTTEELLEAGSTRKKRNELAVKTEISPKLILEWVNRSDLFRIKGVAEEWSDLLEEAGVDTVPELAQRVPENLIAKLVEINDEKSLVRRTPSLSMVEDWISQAKKLSRRIEY
;
A
#
# COMPACT_ATOMS: atom_id res chain seq x y z
N MET A 1 4.93 -57.95 -25.60
CA MET A 1 6.23 -58.58 -25.31
C MET A 1 7.17 -57.48 -24.86
N SER A 2 7.33 -57.23 -23.57
CA SER A 2 8.12 -58.03 -22.62
C SER A 2 9.61 -57.74 -22.73
N ILE A 3 10.07 -56.70 -22.02
CA ILE A 3 11.44 -56.65 -21.49
C ILE A 3 11.33 -56.20 -20.03
N LEU A 4 11.37 -57.17 -19.12
CA LEU A 4 11.77 -56.94 -17.73
C LEU A 4 13.26 -56.61 -17.73
N TYR A 5 13.70 -55.66 -16.90
CA TYR A 5 14.81 -55.88 -15.95
C TYR A 5 14.84 -54.74 -14.92
N ALA A 6 14.93 -55.09 -13.64
CA ALA A 6 14.98 -54.13 -12.53
C ALA A 6 16.33 -54.22 -11.83
N ILE A 7 16.92 -53.09 -11.45
CA ILE A 7 18.04 -53.01 -10.51
C ILE A 7 17.78 -51.88 -9.50
N ILE A 8 18.09 -52.17 -8.23
CA ILE A 8 17.77 -51.43 -7.01
C ILE A 8 19.00 -50.65 -6.51
N GLN A 9 18.80 -49.42 -6.01
CA GLN A 9 19.48 -48.73 -4.87
C GLN A 9 18.88 -47.30 -4.76
N SER A 10 18.83 -46.59 -3.62
CA SER A 10 18.84 -46.94 -2.19
C SER A 10 18.37 -45.69 -1.38
N PRO A 11 17.69 -45.83 -0.23
CA PRO A 11 17.17 -44.67 0.52
C PRO A 11 18.25 -44.00 1.39
N ILE A 12 18.41 -42.68 1.24
CA ILE A 12 19.30 -41.86 2.08
C ILE A 12 18.66 -41.63 3.45
N LYS A 13 19.33 -42.06 4.53
CA LYS A 13 18.99 -41.67 5.90
C LYS A 13 19.53 -40.26 6.19
N THR A 14 18.69 -39.36 6.67
CA THR A 14 19.10 -38.11 7.32
C THR A 14 19.16 -38.27 8.83
N GLU A 15 20.31 -37.94 9.41
CA GLU A 15 20.63 -38.19 10.82
C GLU A 15 20.40 -36.93 11.66
N LYS A 16 19.66 -37.06 12.78
CA LYS A 16 19.38 -35.93 13.69
C LYS A 16 20.53 -35.76 14.67
N LYS A 17 21.32 -34.69 14.52
CA LYS A 17 22.33 -34.33 15.53
C LYS A 17 21.73 -33.37 16.56
N LYS A 18 21.42 -33.90 17.74
CA LYS A 18 21.05 -33.17 18.95
C LYS A 18 22.32 -32.96 19.77
N THR A 19 22.74 -31.71 19.98
CA THR A 19 23.79 -31.37 20.95
C THR A 19 23.14 -30.63 22.11
N THR A 20 23.30 -31.16 23.31
CA THR A 20 22.77 -30.60 24.55
C THR A 20 23.86 -29.76 25.25
N ILE A 21 23.38 -28.67 25.86
CA ILE A 21 24.07 -27.71 26.72
C ILE A 21 24.68 -28.43 27.95
N GLU A 22 25.72 -27.88 28.57
CA GLU A 22 25.90 -27.72 30.05
C GLU A 22 27.11 -26.76 30.27
N PRO A 23 27.29 -26.14 31.45
CA PRO A 23 27.89 -24.79 31.56
C PRO A 23 29.28 -24.72 32.21
N GLU A 24 29.93 -23.56 32.12
CA GLU A 24 30.97 -23.12 33.06
C GLU A 24 30.66 -21.73 33.64
N THR A 25 31.18 -21.48 34.84
CA THR A 25 30.60 -20.56 35.83
C THR A 25 31.68 -19.71 36.49
N VAL A 26 31.45 -18.38 36.53
CA VAL A 26 32.04 -17.39 37.46
C VAL A 26 33.56 -17.11 37.38
N LEU A 27 33.92 -15.82 37.28
CA LEU A 27 34.70 -15.09 38.29
C LEU A 27 34.77 -13.58 37.94
N GLN A 28 34.27 -12.72 38.84
CA GLN A 28 34.68 -11.31 38.94
C GLN A 28 35.87 -11.23 39.94
N PRO A 29 36.67 -10.15 39.95
CA PRO A 29 36.39 -9.10 40.93
C PRO A 29 36.70 -7.63 40.51
N GLU A 30 35.79 -6.74 40.94
CA GLU A 30 36.00 -5.46 41.67
C GLU A 30 36.94 -4.31 41.22
N SER A 31 36.32 -3.11 41.18
CA SER A 31 36.80 -1.77 41.61
C SER A 31 37.84 -0.95 40.79
N ALA A 32 37.39 0.22 40.32
CA ALA A 32 38.03 1.55 40.51
C ALA A 32 37.03 2.67 40.11
N GLN A 33 37.16 3.89 40.65
CA GLN A 33 36.16 4.96 40.57
C GLN A 33 36.80 6.35 40.29
N ALA A 34 35.99 7.30 39.77
CA ALA A 34 36.29 8.72 39.47
C ALA A 34 37.09 8.96 38.16
N THR A 35 36.92 10.06 37.39
CA THR A 35 36.27 11.39 37.62
C THR A 35 35.48 11.91 36.38
N ASP A 36 34.67 12.95 36.59
CA ASP A 36 33.82 13.75 35.65
C ASP A 36 34.57 14.47 34.48
N PRO A 37 33.93 15.23 33.55
CA PRO A 37 32.51 15.61 33.44
C PRO A 37 31.84 15.53 32.05
N GLU A 38 30.52 15.81 32.06
CA GLU A 38 29.64 16.15 30.93
C GLU A 38 30.01 17.50 30.25
N PRO A 39 29.76 17.66 28.94
CA PRO A 39 29.56 18.97 28.33
C PRO A 39 28.13 19.14 27.80
N GLU A 40 27.32 19.89 28.53
CA GLU A 40 26.15 20.57 27.99
C GLU A 40 26.61 21.62 26.95
N ASN A 41 26.07 21.58 25.73
CA ASN A 41 26.05 22.79 24.90
C ASN A 41 24.77 22.87 24.06
N THR A 42 23.87 23.71 24.53
CA THR A 42 22.65 24.16 23.87
C THR A 42 22.95 24.99 22.62
N LEU A 43 22.38 24.63 21.47
CA LEU A 43 22.05 25.60 20.41
C LEU A 43 20.73 25.21 19.73
N LYS A 44 19.69 26.02 19.95
CA LYS A 44 18.43 25.96 19.19
C LYS A 44 18.67 26.45 17.75
N PRO A 45 18.11 25.80 16.72
CA PRO A 45 17.57 26.51 15.58
C PRO A 45 16.24 27.18 15.98
N THR A 46 16.03 28.42 15.54
CA THR A 46 14.82 29.21 15.76
C THR A 46 13.62 28.73 14.94
N PRO A 47 12.38 28.93 15.41
CA PRO A 47 11.18 28.64 14.64
C PRO A 47 10.81 29.82 13.75
N ASP A 48 11.27 29.84 12.50
CA ASP A 48 10.58 30.57 11.43
C ASP A 48 10.86 29.94 10.05
N GLU A 49 9.85 30.03 9.19
CA GLU A 49 9.73 29.50 7.80
C GLU A 49 9.84 27.97 7.58
N ALA A 50 8.88 27.45 6.81
CA ALA A 50 8.71 26.03 6.49
C ALA A 50 9.38 25.64 5.15
N PRO A 51 9.45 24.33 4.83
CA PRO A 51 8.37 23.82 4.00
C PRO A 51 7.66 22.61 4.61
N THR A 52 6.33 22.65 4.63
CA THR A 52 5.47 21.57 5.14
C THR A 52 5.39 20.41 4.17
N ALA A 53 6.40 19.55 4.17
CA ALA A 53 6.39 18.28 3.44
C ALA A 53 5.60 17.23 4.25
N SER A 54 4.28 17.12 3.99
CA SER A 54 3.52 15.94 4.39
C SER A 54 4.17 14.70 3.81
N THR A 55 4.68 13.82 4.68
CA THR A 55 5.29 12.54 4.27
C THR A 55 4.19 11.56 3.88
N THR A 56 3.60 11.76 2.70
CA THR A 56 2.66 10.83 2.08
C THR A 56 3.44 9.61 1.61
N SER A 57 3.13 8.44 2.16
CA SER A 57 3.64 7.18 1.62
C SER A 57 2.99 6.95 0.26
N SER A 58 3.72 7.20 -0.82
CA SER A 58 3.20 7.07 -2.18
C SER A 58 3.43 5.67 -2.71
N TYR A 59 2.36 5.00 -3.12
CA TYR A 59 2.39 3.66 -3.70
C TYR A 59 2.84 3.71 -5.17
N LYS A 60 3.33 2.61 -5.73
CA LYS A 60 3.69 2.56 -7.15
C LYS A 60 2.42 2.47 -8.01
N ILE A 61 2.44 3.05 -9.22
CA ILE A 61 1.29 2.94 -10.13
C ILE A 61 0.91 1.51 -10.51
N ILE A 62 1.85 0.56 -10.47
CA ILE A 62 1.60 -0.86 -10.76
C ILE A 62 0.76 -1.57 -9.67
N GLU A 63 0.55 -0.92 -8.52
CA GLU A 63 -0.33 -1.39 -7.44
C GLU A 63 -1.79 -0.90 -7.63
N ILE A 64 -2.07 -0.18 -8.72
CA ILE A 64 -3.45 0.12 -9.11
C ILE A 64 -3.93 -1.02 -10.03
N GLU A 65 -4.95 -1.74 -9.60
CA GLU A 65 -5.61 -2.78 -10.40
C GLU A 65 -5.99 -2.22 -11.79
N GLY A 66 -5.71 -2.98 -12.84
CA GLY A 66 -5.75 -2.57 -14.25
C GLY A 66 -4.45 -1.99 -14.81
N ILE A 67 -3.49 -1.51 -13.99
CA ILE A 67 -2.18 -1.00 -14.47
C ILE A 67 -1.15 -2.13 -14.57
N GLY A 68 -1.29 -2.95 -15.61
CA GLY A 68 -0.25 -3.91 -16.00
C GLY A 68 1.04 -3.25 -16.53
N SER A 69 2.08 -4.06 -16.73
CA SER A 69 3.43 -3.61 -17.13
C SER A 69 3.48 -2.71 -18.38
N ILE A 70 2.56 -2.92 -19.34
CA ILE A 70 2.44 -2.08 -20.55
C ILE A 70 2.02 -0.65 -20.20
N TYR A 71 1.03 -0.48 -19.31
CA TYR A 71 0.57 0.83 -18.87
C TYR A 71 1.56 1.46 -17.90
N THR A 72 2.21 0.67 -17.02
CA THR A 72 3.34 1.14 -16.20
C THR A 72 4.45 1.74 -17.07
N ALA A 73 4.87 1.05 -18.15
CA ALA A 73 5.91 1.56 -19.05
C ALA A 73 5.47 2.85 -19.77
N LYS A 74 4.22 2.92 -20.24
CA LYS A 74 3.64 4.13 -20.87
C LYS A 74 3.63 5.32 -19.91
N LEU A 75 3.27 5.14 -18.65
CA LEU A 75 3.20 6.20 -17.63
C LEU A 75 4.60 6.63 -17.14
N ASN A 76 5.50 5.67 -16.88
CA ASN A 76 6.89 5.94 -16.50
C ASN A 76 7.63 6.81 -17.54
N ASN A 77 7.36 6.61 -18.84
CA ASN A 77 7.94 7.43 -19.91
C ASN A 77 7.58 8.93 -19.81
N PHE A 78 6.53 9.30 -19.07
CA PHE A 78 6.14 10.69 -18.78
C PHE A 78 6.42 11.10 -17.33
N GLY A 79 7.24 10.33 -16.61
CA GLY A 79 7.66 10.64 -15.23
C GLY A 79 6.61 10.31 -14.17
N ILE A 80 5.62 9.47 -14.47
CA ILE A 80 4.58 9.06 -13.53
C ILE A 80 4.91 7.64 -13.04
N TYR A 81 5.41 7.51 -11.81
CA TYR A 81 5.82 6.25 -11.20
C TYR A 81 4.95 5.85 -9.99
N THR A 82 4.26 6.84 -9.40
CA THR A 82 3.50 6.70 -8.16
C THR A 82 2.06 7.19 -8.29
N THR A 83 1.21 6.79 -7.33
CA THR A 83 -0.21 7.16 -7.33
C THR A 83 -0.43 8.67 -7.12
N GLU A 84 0.40 9.34 -6.31
CA GLU A 84 0.31 10.80 -6.12
C GLU A 84 0.69 11.56 -7.40
N GLU A 85 1.71 11.11 -8.14
CA GLU A 85 2.08 11.69 -9.45
C GLU A 85 0.97 11.48 -10.49
N LEU A 86 0.31 10.31 -10.51
CA LEU A 86 -0.81 10.06 -11.41
C LEU A 86 -2.02 10.93 -11.06
N LEU A 87 -2.34 11.06 -9.77
CA LEU A 87 -3.40 11.94 -9.28
C LEU A 87 -3.14 13.41 -9.64
N GLU A 88 -1.90 13.89 -9.50
CA GLU A 88 -1.53 15.23 -9.92
C GLU A 88 -1.58 15.38 -11.46
N ALA A 89 -1.05 14.42 -12.21
CA ALA A 89 -1.06 14.42 -13.68
C ALA A 89 -2.47 14.27 -14.29
N GLY A 90 -3.45 13.79 -13.52
CA GLY A 90 -4.84 13.59 -13.92
C GLY A 90 -5.87 14.45 -13.19
N SER A 91 -5.43 15.45 -12.40
CA SER A 91 -6.31 16.17 -11.46
C SER A 91 -7.47 16.94 -12.10
N THR A 92 -7.40 17.26 -13.40
CA THR A 92 -8.46 17.97 -14.13
C THR A 92 -8.79 17.30 -15.46
N ARG A 93 -9.99 17.56 -16.01
CA ARG A 93 -10.41 17.01 -17.31
C ARG A 93 -9.44 17.32 -18.45
N LYS A 94 -8.90 18.54 -18.47
CA LYS A 94 -7.86 18.95 -19.44
C LYS A 94 -6.59 18.10 -19.28
N LYS A 95 -6.08 17.99 -18.05
CA LYS A 95 -4.91 17.17 -17.72
C LYS A 95 -5.08 15.70 -18.14
N ARG A 96 -6.23 15.07 -17.82
CA ARG A 96 -6.52 13.68 -18.23
C ARG A 96 -6.56 13.51 -19.76
N ASN A 97 -7.14 14.45 -20.49
CA ASN A 97 -7.15 14.42 -21.96
C ASN A 97 -5.74 14.55 -22.55
N GLU A 98 -4.90 15.44 -22.00
CA GLU A 98 -3.49 15.56 -22.41
C GLU A 98 -2.69 14.29 -22.11
N LEU A 99 -2.91 13.68 -20.94
CA LEU A 99 -2.27 12.42 -20.56
C LEU A 99 -2.72 11.26 -21.47
N ALA A 100 -4.00 11.19 -21.82
CA ALA A 100 -4.57 10.19 -22.73
C ALA A 100 -3.92 10.23 -24.13
N VAL A 101 -3.74 11.44 -24.68
CA VAL A 101 -3.05 11.64 -25.97
C VAL A 101 -1.57 11.26 -25.87
N LYS A 102 -0.87 11.70 -24.81
CA LYS A 102 0.57 11.42 -24.62
C LYS A 102 0.87 9.93 -24.45
N THR A 103 0.07 9.24 -23.64
CA THR A 103 0.30 7.82 -23.29
C THR A 103 -0.36 6.84 -24.26
N GLU A 104 -1.24 7.31 -25.14
CA GLU A 104 -2.16 6.49 -25.94
C GLU A 104 -2.91 5.48 -25.04
N ILE A 105 -3.55 6.02 -24.00
CA ILE A 105 -4.42 5.29 -23.06
C ILE A 105 -5.79 5.95 -23.11
N SER A 106 -6.87 5.18 -22.97
CA SER A 106 -8.21 5.75 -23.05
C SER A 106 -8.46 6.78 -21.92
N PRO A 107 -9.16 7.90 -22.19
CA PRO A 107 -9.52 8.85 -21.14
C PRO A 107 -10.35 8.24 -20.01
N LYS A 108 -11.08 7.13 -20.28
CA LYS A 108 -11.82 6.38 -19.26
C LYS A 108 -10.87 5.72 -18.26
N LEU A 109 -9.91 4.92 -18.73
CA LEU A 109 -8.94 4.22 -17.88
C LEU A 109 -8.11 5.21 -17.05
N ILE A 110 -7.71 6.35 -17.64
CA ILE A 110 -7.01 7.40 -16.88
C ILE A 110 -7.89 7.99 -15.77
N LEU A 111 -9.19 8.22 -16.01
CA LEU A 111 -10.10 8.68 -14.95
C LEU A 111 -10.25 7.61 -13.85
N GLU A 112 -10.43 6.35 -14.23
CA GLU A 112 -10.55 5.18 -13.35
C GLU A 112 -9.33 5.08 -12.40
N TRP A 113 -8.11 5.10 -12.94
CA TRP A 113 -6.89 5.02 -12.13
C TRP A 113 -6.59 6.29 -11.32
N VAL A 114 -7.00 7.47 -11.80
CA VAL A 114 -6.89 8.73 -11.05
C VAL A 114 -7.86 8.73 -9.86
N ASN A 115 -9.07 8.20 -10.03
CA ASN A 115 -10.04 7.97 -8.97
C ASN A 115 -9.49 6.99 -7.92
N ARG A 116 -8.99 5.82 -8.34
CA ARG A 116 -8.29 4.86 -7.46
C ARG A 116 -7.11 5.50 -6.73
N SER A 117 -6.32 6.33 -7.40
CA SER A 117 -5.21 7.10 -6.79
C SER A 117 -5.68 8.08 -5.71
N ASP A 118 -6.86 8.69 -5.86
CA ASP A 118 -7.44 9.56 -4.82
C ASP A 118 -7.92 8.74 -3.61
N LEU A 119 -8.48 7.54 -3.83
CA LEU A 119 -8.84 6.60 -2.75
C LEU A 119 -7.61 6.11 -1.97
N PHE A 120 -6.45 5.89 -2.62
CA PHE A 120 -5.20 5.48 -1.96
C PHE A 120 -4.64 6.51 -0.95
N ARG A 121 -5.16 7.75 -0.95
CA ARG A 121 -4.85 8.75 0.09
C ARG A 121 -5.41 8.39 1.46
N ILE A 122 -6.39 7.48 1.52
CA ILE A 122 -7.01 6.98 2.74
C ILE A 122 -6.15 5.85 3.29
N LYS A 123 -5.62 6.02 4.50
CA LYS A 123 -4.75 5.02 5.14
C LYS A 123 -5.51 3.70 5.31
N GLY A 124 -4.92 2.63 4.81
CA GLY A 124 -5.51 1.30 4.74
C GLY A 124 -6.13 0.98 3.39
N VAL A 125 -6.64 1.95 2.64
CA VAL A 125 -7.18 1.70 1.29
C VAL A 125 -6.02 1.63 0.29
N ALA A 126 -5.89 0.46 -0.34
CA ALA A 126 -4.96 0.15 -1.42
C ALA A 126 -5.71 -0.73 -2.45
N GLU A 127 -4.98 -1.36 -3.38
CA GLU A 127 -5.47 -2.19 -4.50
C GLU A 127 -6.79 -2.94 -4.22
N GLU A 128 -6.74 -4.01 -3.42
CA GLU A 128 -7.88 -4.89 -3.09
C GLU A 128 -9.14 -4.13 -2.63
N TRP A 129 -8.99 -3.09 -1.81
CA TRP A 129 -10.13 -2.38 -1.22
C TRP A 129 -10.61 -1.21 -2.09
N SER A 130 -9.74 -0.64 -2.91
CA SER A 130 -10.14 0.36 -3.91
C SER A 130 -11.03 -0.23 -4.99
N ASP A 131 -10.70 -1.44 -5.46
CA ASP A 131 -11.47 -2.16 -6.47
C ASP A 131 -12.82 -2.62 -5.91
N LEU A 132 -12.84 -3.18 -4.69
CA LEU A 132 -14.08 -3.53 -3.99
C LEU A 132 -14.98 -2.31 -3.69
N LEU A 133 -14.38 -1.13 -3.41
CA LEU A 133 -15.14 0.12 -3.21
C LEU A 133 -15.78 0.60 -4.51
N GLU A 134 -15.04 0.61 -5.62
CA GLU A 134 -15.57 0.94 -6.96
C GLU A 134 -16.71 -0.01 -7.35
N GLU A 135 -16.54 -1.32 -7.13
CA GLU A 135 -17.59 -2.32 -7.41
C GLU A 135 -18.80 -2.23 -6.45
N ALA A 136 -18.68 -1.52 -5.32
CA ALA A 136 -19.79 -1.10 -4.46
C ALA A 136 -20.36 0.30 -4.84
N GLY A 137 -19.92 0.88 -5.96
CA GLY A 137 -20.29 2.20 -6.47
C GLY A 137 -19.69 3.36 -5.68
N VAL A 138 -18.48 3.19 -5.14
CA VAL A 138 -17.73 4.21 -4.39
C VAL A 138 -16.42 4.49 -5.12
N ASP A 139 -16.54 5.18 -6.24
CA ASP A 139 -15.42 5.45 -7.14
C ASP A 139 -14.56 6.61 -6.61
N THR A 140 -15.10 7.47 -5.73
CA THR A 140 -14.46 8.73 -5.34
C THR A 140 -14.45 9.00 -3.83
N VAL A 141 -13.43 9.76 -3.37
CA VAL A 141 -13.32 10.21 -1.97
C VAL A 141 -14.56 11.00 -1.49
N PRO A 142 -15.15 11.93 -2.28
CA PRO A 142 -16.39 12.61 -1.87
C PRO A 142 -17.61 11.69 -1.71
N GLU A 143 -17.74 10.63 -2.51
CA GLU A 143 -18.83 9.65 -2.36
C GLU A 143 -18.63 8.81 -1.12
N LEU A 144 -17.41 8.33 -0.86
CA LEU A 144 -17.08 7.60 0.37
C LEU A 144 -17.38 8.44 1.61
N ALA A 145 -17.02 9.73 1.60
CA ALA A 145 -17.31 10.67 2.69
C ALA A 145 -18.83 10.84 2.97
N GLN A 146 -19.70 10.49 2.02
CA GLN A 146 -21.17 10.57 2.15
C GLN A 146 -21.83 9.24 2.50
N ARG A 147 -21.10 8.11 2.47
CA ARG A 147 -21.68 6.79 2.79
C ARG A 147 -22.00 6.64 4.28
N VAL A 148 -23.01 5.83 4.55
CA VAL A 148 -23.36 5.32 5.90
C VAL A 148 -22.56 4.02 6.12
N PRO A 149 -21.75 3.90 7.19
CA PRO A 149 -20.84 2.76 7.38
C PRO A 149 -21.52 1.40 7.31
N GLU A 150 -22.67 1.25 7.97
CA GLU A 150 -23.45 0.01 8.09
C GLU A 150 -24.00 -0.44 6.72
N ASN A 151 -24.47 0.51 5.91
CA ASN A 151 -24.96 0.24 4.56
C ASN A 151 -23.81 -0.09 3.61
N LEU A 152 -22.66 0.58 3.77
CA LEU A 152 -21.49 0.33 2.94
C LEU A 152 -20.90 -1.05 3.24
N ILE A 153 -20.69 -1.43 4.50
CA ILE A 153 -20.15 -2.77 4.82
C ILE A 153 -21.07 -3.89 4.33
N ALA A 154 -22.39 -3.74 4.43
CA ALA A 154 -23.34 -4.71 3.88
C ALA A 154 -23.17 -4.87 2.36
N LYS A 155 -23.02 -3.76 1.63
CA LYS A 155 -22.80 -3.80 0.17
C LYS A 155 -21.42 -4.35 -0.21
N LEU A 156 -20.38 -4.06 0.55
CA LEU A 156 -19.03 -4.63 0.34
C LEU A 156 -19.01 -6.15 0.54
N VAL A 157 -19.79 -6.67 1.50
CA VAL A 157 -19.97 -8.12 1.69
C VAL A 157 -20.76 -8.73 0.53
N GLU A 158 -21.90 -8.15 0.16
CA GLU A 158 -22.73 -8.59 -0.97
C GLU A 158 -21.92 -8.70 -2.28
N ILE A 159 -21.18 -7.65 -2.64
CA ILE A 159 -20.33 -7.64 -3.84
C ILE A 159 -19.19 -8.66 -3.73
N ASN A 160 -18.60 -8.86 -2.56
CA ASN A 160 -17.53 -9.83 -2.40
C ASN A 160 -18.02 -11.29 -2.43
N ASP A 161 -19.22 -11.56 -1.93
CA ASP A 161 -19.86 -12.88 -2.04
C ASP A 161 -20.21 -13.22 -3.50
N GLU A 162 -20.57 -12.22 -4.32
CA GLU A 162 -20.81 -12.39 -5.76
C GLU A 162 -19.53 -12.52 -6.59
N LYS A 163 -18.52 -11.68 -6.33
CA LYS A 163 -17.35 -11.49 -7.21
C LYS A 163 -16.03 -12.04 -6.68
N SER A 164 -15.94 -12.32 -5.36
CA SER A 164 -14.72 -12.81 -4.69
C SER A 164 -13.46 -11.95 -4.93
N LEU A 165 -13.62 -10.62 -4.93
CA LEU A 165 -12.56 -9.64 -5.20
C LEU A 165 -11.48 -9.65 -4.11
N VAL A 166 -11.87 -9.82 -2.85
CA VAL A 166 -10.97 -9.77 -1.69
C VAL A 166 -11.03 -11.03 -0.85
N ARG A 167 -9.88 -11.44 -0.32
CA ARG A 167 -9.76 -12.65 0.51
C ARG A 167 -10.37 -12.50 1.90
N ARG A 168 -10.54 -11.25 2.35
CA ARG A 168 -11.16 -10.87 3.63
C ARG A 168 -11.87 -9.54 3.43
N THR A 169 -13.17 -9.51 3.74
CA THR A 169 -13.93 -8.26 3.80
C THR A 169 -13.43 -7.38 4.96
N PRO A 170 -13.52 -6.05 4.85
CA PRO A 170 -13.10 -5.15 5.92
C PRO A 170 -14.03 -5.27 7.15
N SER A 171 -13.58 -4.80 8.30
CA SER A 171 -14.46 -4.64 9.47
C SER A 171 -15.25 -3.33 9.40
N LEU A 172 -16.39 -3.24 10.09
CA LEU A 172 -17.15 -2.00 10.23
C LEU A 172 -16.25 -0.84 10.71
N SER A 173 -15.40 -1.08 11.71
CA SER A 173 -14.48 -0.06 12.25
C SER A 173 -13.48 0.49 11.24
N MET A 174 -13.09 -0.32 10.24
CA MET A 174 -12.21 0.13 9.16
C MET A 174 -12.99 1.00 8.16
N VAL A 175 -14.22 0.61 7.81
CA VAL A 175 -15.11 1.39 6.95
C VAL A 175 -15.45 2.74 7.60
N GLU A 176 -15.74 2.76 8.91
CA GLU A 176 -15.93 3.98 9.70
C GLU A 176 -14.71 4.90 9.66
N ASP A 177 -13.50 4.35 9.82
CA ASP A 177 -12.26 5.12 9.73
C ASP A 177 -12.02 5.67 8.31
N TRP A 178 -12.24 4.87 7.26
CA TRP A 178 -12.11 5.36 5.88
C TRP A 178 -13.06 6.52 5.57
N ILE A 179 -14.31 6.43 6.01
CA ILE A 179 -15.30 7.51 5.89
C ILE A 179 -14.86 8.74 6.71
N SER A 180 -14.32 8.53 7.92
CA SER A 180 -13.78 9.58 8.79
C SER A 180 -12.55 10.28 8.19
N GLN A 181 -11.69 9.53 7.50
CA GLN A 181 -10.55 10.06 6.75
C GLN A 181 -11.03 10.83 5.50
N ALA A 182 -11.91 10.23 4.69
CA ALA A 182 -12.46 10.84 3.47
C ALA A 182 -13.12 12.20 3.75
N LYS A 183 -13.88 12.34 4.85
CA LYS A 183 -14.47 13.61 5.31
C LYS A 183 -13.47 14.72 5.63
N LYS A 184 -12.19 14.38 5.86
CA LYS A 184 -11.10 15.33 6.18
C LYS A 184 -10.22 15.65 4.96
N LEU A 185 -10.34 14.89 3.88
CA LEU A 185 -9.54 15.09 2.68
C LEU A 185 -10.13 16.22 1.81
N SER A 186 -9.26 17.11 1.34
CA SER A 186 -9.62 18.06 0.28
C SER A 186 -9.83 17.33 -1.05
N ARG A 187 -10.80 17.82 -1.83
CA ARG A 187 -11.07 17.35 -3.20
C ARG A 187 -9.86 17.64 -4.10
N ARG A 188 -9.30 16.61 -4.73
CA ARG A 188 -8.17 16.73 -5.68
C ARG A 188 -8.60 16.68 -7.15
N ILE A 189 -9.75 16.08 -7.45
CA ILE A 189 -10.21 15.83 -8.83
C ILE A 189 -11.34 16.78 -9.26
N GLU A 190 -11.12 17.46 -10.39
CA GLU A 190 -12.12 18.18 -11.19
C GLU A 190 -12.58 17.29 -12.37
N TYR A 191 -13.90 17.25 -12.62
CA TYR A 191 -14.56 16.30 -13.53
C TYR A 191 -14.95 16.92 -14.87
#